data_AF-A0A9P8H1D3-F1
#
_entry.id   AF-A0A9P8H1D3-F1
#
_cell.length_a   1.000
_cell.length_b   1.000
_cell.length_c   1.000
_cell.angle_alpha   90.00
_cell.angle_beta   90.00
_cell.angle_gamma   90.00
#
_symmetry.space_group_name_H-M   'P 1'
#
loop_
_entity.id
_entity.type
_entity.pdbx_description
1 polymer ?
#
loop_
_entity_poly.entity_id
_entity_poly.type
_entity_poly.pdbx_seq_one_letter_code
_entity_poly.pdbx_strand_id
1 'polypeptide(L)'
;MAETEDLSLTILSLAEPLLSAHGGGDGITKSSLGAELEHYKDLFSKLRFSYVEQVTKENFLKAIVANPPQLVDAAENARLEQDLAQAKAALKAKKEETNQKVRELQELASRLAQSHDLIQLQTTQLHALPADIQNLQLTIANLKAAQEAPSSLPMLNLPLHSTNALLSEKESELARLDREIAQLQSALPDKKRCVAALKADLEPIESRKRSAIADAQDAHKKRGQHSLAQDLDERGKWLKSADAGLRLMLQI
;
A
#
# COMPACT_ATOMS: atom_id res chain seq x y z
N MET A 1 37.60 21.34 -93.08
CA MET A 1 36.49 21.29 -92.11
C MET A 1 37.04 20.60 -90.88
N ALA A 2 37.51 21.37 -89.91
CA ALA A 2 37.98 20.85 -88.64
C ALA A 2 36.88 21.13 -87.63
N GLU A 3 36.19 20.08 -87.20
CA GLU A 3 35.23 20.13 -86.10
C GLU A 3 36.02 20.41 -84.82
N THR A 4 35.96 21.65 -84.36
CA THR A 4 36.34 22.00 -82.99
C THR A 4 35.32 21.36 -82.08
N GLU A 5 35.70 20.25 -81.44
CA GLU A 5 34.96 19.70 -80.32
C GLU A 5 34.76 20.81 -79.29
N ASP A 6 33.51 21.23 -79.15
CA ASP A 6 33.06 22.20 -78.16
C ASP A 6 33.13 21.49 -76.80
N LEU A 7 34.34 21.46 -76.23
CA LEU A 7 34.66 21.08 -74.85
C LEU A 7 33.99 22.07 -73.90
N SER A 8 32.67 22.03 -73.91
CA SER A 8 31.80 22.73 -72.98
C SER A 8 32.10 22.15 -71.60
N LEU A 9 32.77 22.94 -70.78
CA LEU A 9 33.13 22.65 -69.40
C LEU A 9 31.86 22.49 -68.56
N THR A 10 31.28 21.31 -68.70
CA THR A 10 30.05 20.90 -68.08
C THR A 10 30.36 20.49 -66.65
N ILE A 11 29.49 20.81 -65.69
CA ILE A 11 29.66 20.52 -64.26
C ILE A 11 30.06 19.06 -63.99
N LEU A 12 29.65 18.14 -64.86
CA LEU A 12 30.00 16.72 -64.83
C LEU A 12 31.51 16.44 -64.97
N SER A 13 32.24 17.16 -65.84
CA SER A 13 33.68 16.93 -66.04
C SER A 13 34.53 17.47 -64.88
N LEU A 14 34.06 18.52 -64.20
CA LEU A 14 34.69 19.02 -62.97
C LEU A 14 34.40 18.13 -61.74
N ALA A 15 33.27 17.41 -61.75
CA ALA A 15 32.83 16.59 -60.62
C ALA A 15 33.42 15.17 -60.65
N GLU A 16 33.83 14.67 -61.82
CA GLU A 16 34.34 13.31 -62.04
C GLU A 16 35.54 12.90 -61.18
N PRO A 17 36.57 13.77 -60.97
CA PRO A 17 37.70 13.46 -60.08
C PRO A 17 37.30 13.42 -58.60
N LEU A 18 36.22 14.11 -58.23
CA LEU A 18 35.78 14.26 -56.85
C LEU A 18 34.76 13.19 -56.44
N LEU A 19 33.92 12.71 -57.37
CA LEU A 19 32.99 11.61 -57.13
C LEU A 19 33.65 10.22 -57.15
N SER A 20 34.68 10.02 -57.97
CA SER A 20 35.35 8.71 -58.11
C SER A 20 36.10 8.26 -56.86
N ALA A 21 36.32 9.15 -55.89
CA ALA A 21 37.19 8.86 -54.75
C ALA A 21 36.59 7.90 -53.72
N HIS A 22 35.26 7.69 -53.62
CA HIS A 22 34.66 7.06 -52.41
C HIS A 22 33.47 6.10 -52.67
N GLY A 23 33.49 5.36 -53.78
CA GLY A 23 32.58 4.23 -53.98
C GLY A 23 32.90 3.04 -53.06
N GLY A 24 32.49 3.09 -51.80
CA GLY A 24 32.63 1.99 -50.84
C GLY A 24 31.50 2.01 -49.82
N GLY A 25 30.44 1.23 -50.07
CA GLY A 25 29.31 1.11 -49.17
C GLY A 25 29.66 0.30 -47.92
N ASP A 26 29.48 0.89 -46.76
CA ASP A 26 29.39 0.17 -45.49
C ASP A 26 28.32 0.81 -44.59
N GLY A 27 27.68 0.00 -43.75
CA GLY A 27 26.34 0.22 -43.21
C GLY A 27 26.02 1.61 -42.63
N ILE A 28 24.91 2.19 -43.12
CA ILE A 28 24.38 3.50 -42.73
C ILE A 28 23.94 3.48 -41.26
N THR A 29 24.86 3.78 -40.35
CA THR A 29 24.53 4.20 -38.99
C THR A 29 24.16 5.69 -39.00
N LYS A 30 23.32 6.15 -38.05
CA LYS A 30 22.93 7.58 -37.96
C LYS A 30 24.14 8.53 -37.89
N SER A 31 25.26 8.05 -37.35
CA SER A 31 26.54 8.78 -37.32
C SER A 31 27.23 8.83 -38.68
N SER A 32 27.17 7.75 -39.48
CA SER A 32 27.70 7.72 -40.85
C SER A 32 26.96 8.68 -41.77
N LEU A 33 25.62 8.71 -41.68
CA LEU A 33 24.79 9.60 -42.51
C LEU A 33 25.08 11.08 -42.24
N GLY A 34 25.33 11.45 -40.98
CA GLY A 34 25.72 12.82 -40.61
C GLY A 34 27.07 13.22 -41.21
N ALA A 35 28.05 12.33 -41.16
CA ALA A 35 29.38 12.56 -41.74
C ALA A 35 29.34 12.66 -43.26
N GLU A 36 28.56 11.79 -43.93
CA GLU A 36 28.37 11.82 -45.38
C GLU A 36 27.68 13.12 -45.84
N LEU A 37 26.63 13.56 -45.13
CA LEU A 37 25.94 14.82 -45.46
C LEU A 37 26.86 16.04 -45.33
N GLU A 38 27.71 16.06 -44.30
CA GLU A 38 28.67 17.16 -44.12
C GLU A 38 29.76 17.13 -45.20
N HIS A 39 30.24 15.94 -45.57
CA HIS A 39 31.15 15.76 -46.69
C HIS A 39 30.56 16.26 -48.01
N TYR A 40 29.31 15.90 -48.35
CA TYR A 40 28.67 16.35 -49.58
C TYR A 40 28.47 17.88 -49.59
N LYS A 41 28.10 18.49 -48.47
CA LYS A 41 28.01 19.96 -48.39
C LYS A 41 29.35 20.62 -48.71
N ASP A 42 30.44 20.08 -48.18
CA ASP A 42 31.79 20.59 -48.42
C ASP A 42 32.21 20.42 -49.88
N LEU A 43 31.93 19.25 -50.46
CA LEU A 43 32.18 18.96 -51.87
C LEU A 43 31.39 19.91 -52.80
N PHE A 44 30.08 20.05 -52.58
CA PHE A 44 29.25 20.95 -53.39
C PHE A 44 29.64 22.41 -53.22
N SER A 45 30.14 22.80 -52.03
CA SER A 45 30.63 24.16 -51.80
C SER A 45 31.89 24.43 -52.62
N LYS A 46 32.83 23.48 -52.69
CA LYS A 46 34.03 23.55 -53.54
C LYS A 46 33.68 23.55 -55.02
N LEU A 47 32.77 22.67 -55.45
CA LEU A 47 32.32 22.60 -56.84
C LEU A 47 31.64 23.90 -57.28
N ARG A 48 30.77 24.46 -56.42
CA ARG A 48 30.13 25.76 -56.66
C ARG A 48 31.17 26.88 -56.81
N PHE A 49 32.19 26.90 -55.95
CA PHE A 49 33.26 27.91 -56.04
C PHE A 49 34.02 27.79 -57.37
N SER A 50 34.49 26.59 -57.71
CA SER A 50 35.22 26.32 -58.96
C SER A 50 34.41 26.68 -60.20
N TYR A 51 33.12 26.32 -60.22
CA TYR A 51 32.23 26.62 -61.34
C TYR A 51 32.01 28.12 -61.50
N VAL A 52 31.69 28.84 -60.42
CA VAL A 52 31.48 30.29 -60.47
C VAL A 52 32.75 31.00 -60.93
N GLU A 53 33.91 30.63 -60.37
CA GLU A 53 35.20 31.19 -60.78
C GLU A 53 35.46 30.97 -62.28
N GLN A 54 35.23 29.75 -62.76
CA GLN A 54 35.49 29.41 -64.15
C GLN A 54 34.55 30.15 -65.11
N VAL A 55 33.24 30.14 -64.86
CA VAL A 55 32.27 30.86 -65.68
C VAL A 55 32.58 32.36 -65.70
N THR A 56 33.04 32.91 -64.58
CA THR A 56 33.44 34.32 -64.51
C THR A 56 34.67 34.59 -65.38
N LYS A 57 35.69 33.72 -65.33
CA LYS A 57 36.88 33.83 -66.17
C LYS A 57 36.53 33.74 -67.66
N GLU A 58 35.70 32.78 -68.04
CA GLU A 58 35.27 32.61 -69.44
C GLU A 58 34.45 33.80 -69.94
N ASN A 59 33.49 34.28 -69.15
CA ASN A 59 32.68 35.44 -69.52
C ASN A 59 33.53 36.71 -69.62
N PHE A 60 34.51 36.89 -68.73
CA PHE A 60 35.45 38.00 -68.82
C PHE A 60 36.26 37.95 -70.12
N LEU A 61 36.84 36.79 -70.46
CA LEU A 61 37.57 36.61 -71.71
C LEU A 61 36.69 36.86 -72.95
N LYS A 62 35.45 36.37 -72.95
CA LYS A 62 34.48 36.64 -74.04
C LYS A 62 34.18 38.13 -74.16
N ALA A 63 33.98 38.83 -73.03
CA ALA A 63 33.64 40.25 -73.01
C ALA A 63 34.77 41.15 -73.54
N ILE A 64 36.04 40.84 -73.23
CA ILE A 64 37.20 41.61 -73.71
C ILE A 64 37.57 41.31 -75.17
N VAL A 65 37.28 40.09 -75.66
CA VAL A 65 37.58 39.67 -77.05
C VAL A 65 36.43 40.03 -78.02
N ALA A 66 35.24 40.38 -77.51
CA ALA A 66 34.13 40.87 -78.31
C ALA A 66 34.48 42.18 -79.05
N ASN A 67 33.93 42.36 -80.25
CA ASN A 67 34.08 43.59 -81.04
C ASN A 67 32.70 44.24 -81.27
N PRO A 68 32.38 45.38 -80.64
CA PRO A 68 33.19 46.13 -79.66
C PRO A 68 33.24 45.45 -78.28
N PRO A 69 34.28 45.71 -77.46
CA PRO A 69 34.42 45.11 -76.14
C PRO A 69 33.25 45.54 -75.24
N GLN A 70 32.63 44.57 -74.58
CA GLN A 70 31.54 44.81 -73.66
C GLN A 70 32.11 45.03 -72.26
N LEU A 71 32.27 46.30 -71.88
CA LEU A 71 32.67 46.67 -70.53
C LEU A 71 31.42 46.79 -69.67
N VAL A 72 31.48 46.24 -68.46
CA VAL A 72 30.39 46.32 -67.50
C VAL A 72 30.20 47.79 -67.07
N ASP A 73 28.99 48.31 -67.22
CA ASP A 73 28.66 49.68 -66.81
C ASP A 73 28.52 49.77 -65.29
N ALA A 74 29.11 50.81 -64.70
CA ALA A 74 29.03 51.08 -63.26
C ALA A 74 27.59 51.32 -62.80
N ALA A 75 26.74 51.92 -63.65
CA ALA A 75 25.33 52.12 -63.34
C ALA A 75 24.54 50.81 -63.35
N GLU A 76 24.85 49.90 -64.28
CA GLU A 76 24.25 48.57 -64.33
C GLU A 76 24.64 47.73 -63.10
N ASN A 77 25.92 47.77 -62.70
CA ASN A 77 26.40 47.12 -61.48
C ASN A 77 25.68 47.64 -60.23
N ALA A 78 25.54 48.96 -60.08
CA ALA A 78 24.84 49.55 -58.94
C ALA A 78 23.36 49.08 -58.87
N ARG A 79 22.69 48.97 -60.02
CA ARG A 79 21.32 48.42 -60.09
C ARG A 79 21.28 46.94 -59.68
N LEU A 80 22.18 46.13 -60.22
CA LEU A 80 22.26 44.70 -59.88
C LEU A 80 22.59 44.46 -58.41
N GLU A 81 23.42 45.30 -57.80
CA GLU A 81 23.71 45.27 -56.36
C GLU A 81 22.47 45.57 -55.52
N GLN A 82 21.66 46.56 -55.94
CA GLN A 82 20.39 46.89 -55.29
C GLN A 82 19.39 45.73 -55.39
N ASP A 83 19.23 45.14 -56.58
CA ASP A 83 18.34 44.00 -56.80
C ASP A 83 18.80 42.77 -56.00
N LEU A 84 20.10 42.51 -55.94
CA LEU A 84 20.68 41.45 -55.11
C LEU A 84 20.43 41.69 -53.61
N ALA A 85 20.53 42.94 -53.15
CA ALA A 85 20.26 43.27 -51.75
C ALA A 85 18.80 42.98 -51.40
N GLN A 86 17.85 43.35 -52.28
CA GLN A 86 16.43 43.06 -52.10
C GLN A 86 16.15 41.55 -52.13
N ALA A 87 16.69 40.83 -53.11
CA ALA A 87 16.52 39.38 -53.24
C ALA A 87 17.12 38.63 -52.04
N LYS A 88 18.30 39.06 -51.55
CA LYS A 88 18.92 38.49 -50.33
C LYS A 88 18.08 38.75 -49.09
N ALA A 89 17.51 39.94 -48.94
CA ALA A 89 16.64 40.26 -47.82
C ALA A 89 15.36 39.39 -47.84
N ALA A 90 14.71 39.26 -49.00
CA ALA A 90 13.55 38.40 -49.17
C ALA A 90 13.87 36.92 -48.88
N LEU A 91 15.01 36.42 -49.40
CA LEU A 91 15.46 35.06 -49.14
C LEU A 91 15.74 34.82 -47.65
N LYS A 92 16.36 35.78 -46.96
CA LYS A 92 16.64 35.69 -45.52
C LYS A 92 15.35 35.64 -44.71
N ALA A 93 14.37 36.50 -45.04
CA ALA A 93 13.06 36.48 -44.40
C ALA A 93 12.36 35.13 -44.60
N LYS A 94 12.38 34.58 -45.82
CA LYS A 94 11.76 33.29 -46.11
C LYS A 94 12.45 32.13 -45.40
N LYS A 95 13.79 32.14 -45.32
CA LYS A 95 14.55 31.15 -44.56
C LYS A 95 14.18 31.17 -43.08
N GLU A 96 14.03 32.35 -42.49
CA GLU A 96 13.62 32.47 -41.09
C GLU A 96 12.20 31.93 -40.87
N GLU A 97 11.25 32.27 -41.75
CA GLU A 97 9.89 31.76 -41.69
C GLU A 97 9.85 30.21 -41.79
N THR A 98 10.62 29.64 -42.73
CA THR A 98 10.71 28.19 -42.87
C THR A 98 11.35 27.53 -41.65
N ASN A 99 12.43 28.11 -41.11
CA ASN A 99 13.07 27.58 -39.91
C ASN A 99 12.13 27.61 -38.71
N GLN A 100 11.35 28.67 -38.56
CA GLN A 100 10.35 28.79 -37.51
C GLN A 100 9.27 27.71 -37.63
N LYS A 101 8.73 27.49 -38.84
CA LYS A 101 7.77 26.41 -39.11
C LYS A 101 8.34 25.02 -38.83
N VAL A 102 9.60 24.79 -39.17
CA VAL A 102 10.28 23.50 -38.89
C VAL A 102 10.38 23.27 -37.38
N ARG A 103 10.73 24.30 -36.59
CA ARG A 103 10.78 24.19 -35.13
C ARG A 103 9.40 23.88 -34.54
N GLU A 104 8.37 24.57 -34.99
CA GLU A 104 6.99 24.32 -34.56
C GLU A 104 6.54 22.89 -34.88
N LEU A 105 6.85 22.40 -36.09
CA LEU A 105 6.56 21.00 -36.46
C LEU A 105 7.32 20.00 -35.60
N GLN A 106 8.59 20.26 -35.26
CA GLN A 106 9.38 19.39 -34.40
C GLN A 106 8.80 19.33 -32.97
N GLU A 107 8.38 20.46 -32.43
CA GLU A 107 7.72 20.51 -31.12
C GLU A 107 6.40 19.74 -31.12
N LEU A 108 5.56 19.94 -32.15
CA LEU A 108 4.30 19.22 -32.30
C LEU A 108 4.52 17.71 -32.47
N ALA A 109 5.50 17.32 -33.28
CA ALA A 109 5.86 15.92 -33.47
C ALA A 109 6.32 15.27 -32.15
N SER A 110 7.14 15.97 -31.36
CA SER A 110 7.57 15.47 -30.06
C SER A 110 6.42 15.30 -29.08
N ARG A 111 5.48 16.26 -29.03
CA ARG A 111 4.29 16.15 -28.17
C ARG A 111 3.37 15.02 -28.62
N LEU A 112 3.18 14.87 -29.93
CA LEU A 112 2.36 13.81 -30.51
C LEU A 112 2.96 12.42 -30.21
N ALA A 113 4.26 12.25 -30.35
CA ALA A 113 4.95 11.01 -30.01
C ALA A 113 4.75 10.63 -28.53
N GLN A 114 4.95 11.58 -27.61
CA GLN A 114 4.72 11.35 -26.17
C GLN A 114 3.27 10.97 -25.86
N SER A 115 2.31 11.66 -26.48
CA SER A 115 0.88 11.34 -26.31
C SER A 115 0.54 9.97 -26.87
N HIS A 116 1.12 9.60 -28.02
CA HIS A 116 0.90 8.29 -28.63
C HIS A 116 1.45 7.17 -27.74
N ASP A 117 2.66 7.33 -27.20
CA ASP A 117 3.27 6.34 -26.30
C ASP A 117 2.43 6.14 -25.03
N LEU A 118 1.89 7.22 -24.46
CA LEU A 118 0.99 7.16 -23.30
C LEU A 118 -0.30 6.40 -23.62
N ILE A 119 -0.94 6.72 -24.75
CA ILE A 119 -2.17 6.06 -25.18
C ILE A 119 -1.90 4.58 -25.42
N GLN A 120 -0.79 4.24 -26.08
CA GLN A 120 -0.40 2.86 -26.34
C GLN A 120 -0.21 2.09 -25.03
N LEU A 121 0.45 2.68 -24.02
CA LEU A 121 0.58 2.08 -22.69
C LEU A 121 -0.80 1.82 -22.06
N GLN A 122 -1.68 2.82 -22.06
CA GLN A 122 -3.04 2.69 -21.51
C GLN A 122 -3.86 1.63 -22.25
N THR A 123 -3.74 1.55 -23.58
CA THR A 123 -4.40 0.54 -24.40
C THR A 123 -3.90 -0.86 -24.04
N THR A 124 -2.60 -1.06 -23.83
CA THR A 124 -2.08 -2.36 -23.40
C THR A 124 -2.60 -2.78 -22.01
N GLN A 125 -2.69 -1.83 -21.07
CA GLN A 125 -3.27 -2.09 -19.74
C GLN A 125 -4.76 -2.43 -19.83
N LEU A 126 -5.52 -1.69 -20.66
CA LEU A 126 -6.93 -1.98 -20.91
C LEU A 126 -7.15 -3.34 -21.56
N HIS A 127 -6.24 -3.81 -22.40
CA HIS A 127 -6.31 -5.16 -22.98
C HIS A 127 -6.05 -6.27 -21.95
N ALA A 128 -5.21 -6.03 -20.94
CA ALA A 128 -4.93 -7.01 -19.87
C ALA A 128 -6.08 -7.09 -18.84
N LEU A 129 -6.75 -5.97 -18.59
CA LEU A 129 -7.75 -5.85 -17.51
C LEU A 129 -8.92 -6.86 -17.59
N PRO A 130 -9.51 -7.19 -18.75
CA PRO A 130 -10.57 -8.20 -18.83
C PRO A 130 -10.12 -9.59 -18.37
N ALA A 131 -8.87 -9.99 -18.66
CA ALA A 131 -8.33 -11.27 -18.21
C ALA A 131 -8.16 -11.28 -16.69
N ASP A 132 -7.65 -10.19 -16.11
CA ASP A 132 -7.52 -10.03 -14.66
C ASP A 132 -8.88 -10.06 -13.96
N ILE A 133 -9.89 -9.39 -14.52
CA ILE A 133 -11.26 -9.43 -14.00
C ILE A 133 -11.80 -10.86 -14.03
N GLN A 134 -11.62 -11.61 -15.12
CA GLN A 134 -12.05 -13.00 -15.21
C GLN A 134 -11.33 -13.88 -14.17
N ASN A 135 -10.02 -13.71 -13.99
CA ASN A 135 -9.24 -14.42 -12.98
C ASN A 135 -9.73 -14.10 -11.56
N LEU A 136 -10.02 -12.83 -11.26
CA LEU A 136 -10.58 -12.42 -9.97
C LEU A 136 -11.98 -13.00 -9.75
N GLN A 137 -12.83 -13.00 -10.78
CA GLN A 137 -14.17 -13.61 -10.70
C GLN A 137 -14.11 -15.11 -10.44
N LEU A 138 -13.22 -15.84 -11.14
CA LEU A 138 -12.97 -17.26 -10.89
C LEU A 138 -12.46 -17.49 -9.48
N THR A 139 -11.52 -16.66 -9.01
CA THR A 139 -11.00 -16.73 -7.64
C THR A 139 -12.10 -16.50 -6.61
N ILE A 140 -12.96 -15.50 -6.81
CA ILE A 140 -14.11 -15.25 -5.93
C ILE A 140 -15.08 -16.43 -5.96
N ALA A 141 -15.37 -17.01 -7.13
CA ALA A 141 -16.24 -18.18 -7.24
C ALA A 141 -15.66 -19.38 -6.50
N ASN A 142 -14.35 -19.63 -6.66
CA ASN A 142 -13.63 -20.71 -5.97
C ASN A 142 -13.62 -20.49 -4.45
N LEU A 143 -13.36 -19.27 -3.98
CA LEU A 143 -13.39 -18.93 -2.56
C LEU A 143 -14.80 -19.10 -1.98
N LYS A 144 -15.84 -18.70 -2.71
CA LYS A 144 -17.24 -18.92 -2.30
C LYS A 144 -17.62 -20.39 -2.27
N ALA A 145 -17.09 -21.20 -3.19
CA ALA A 145 -17.32 -22.65 -3.20
C ALA A 145 -16.53 -23.39 -2.11
N ALA A 146 -15.30 -22.92 -1.84
CA ALA A 146 -14.43 -23.45 -0.77
C ALA A 146 -14.87 -22.98 0.62
N GLN A 147 -15.63 -21.89 0.71
CA GLN A 147 -16.35 -21.54 1.92
C GLN A 147 -17.37 -22.64 2.18
N GLU A 148 -17.00 -23.58 3.06
CA GLU A 148 -17.84 -24.71 3.45
C GLU A 148 -19.25 -24.25 3.82
N ALA A 149 -20.23 -25.15 3.63
CA ALA A 149 -21.62 -24.91 3.96
C ALA A 149 -21.72 -24.19 5.33
N PRO A 150 -22.56 -23.14 5.43
CA PRO A 150 -22.67 -22.35 6.65
C PRO A 150 -22.78 -23.32 7.83
N SER A 151 -21.83 -23.20 8.76
CA SER A 151 -21.75 -24.12 9.89
C SER A 151 -23.13 -24.20 10.56
N SER A 152 -23.50 -25.35 11.11
CA SER A 152 -24.78 -25.48 11.81
C SER A 152 -24.93 -24.50 13.00
N LEU A 153 -23.84 -23.87 13.45
CA LEU A 153 -23.84 -22.86 14.49
C LEU A 153 -23.92 -21.45 13.88
N PRO A 154 -24.98 -20.67 14.15
CA PRO A 154 -25.17 -19.33 13.59
C PRO A 154 -24.04 -18.35 13.92
N MET A 155 -23.38 -18.52 15.07
CA MET A 155 -22.30 -17.65 15.52
C MET A 155 -21.02 -17.80 14.69
N LEU A 156 -20.83 -18.91 13.98
CA LEU A 156 -19.67 -19.14 13.11
C LEU A 156 -19.91 -18.67 11.67
N ASN A 157 -21.14 -18.23 11.35
CA ASN A 157 -21.50 -17.69 10.03
C ASN A 157 -21.56 -16.15 10.03
N LEU A 158 -21.00 -15.52 11.06
CA LEU A 158 -21.00 -14.08 11.20
C LEU A 158 -19.97 -13.43 10.25
N PRO A 159 -20.28 -12.25 9.68
CA PRO A 159 -19.28 -11.45 8.97
C PRO A 159 -18.09 -11.12 9.89
N LEU A 160 -16.90 -10.95 9.30
CA LEU A 160 -15.64 -10.72 10.05
C LEU A 160 -15.75 -9.61 11.11
N HIS A 161 -16.40 -8.49 10.77
CA HIS A 161 -16.66 -7.39 11.70
C HIS A 161 -17.44 -7.86 12.94
N SER A 162 -18.48 -8.66 12.74
CA SER A 162 -19.39 -9.12 13.80
C SER A 162 -18.70 -10.17 14.66
N THR A 163 -17.87 -11.02 14.06
CA THR A 163 -17.03 -12.00 14.77
C THR A 163 -16.01 -11.29 15.66
N ASN A 164 -15.35 -10.24 15.17
CA ASN A 164 -14.41 -9.46 15.96
C ASN A 164 -15.07 -8.73 17.13
N ALA A 165 -16.27 -8.17 16.93
CA ALA A 165 -17.03 -7.54 17.99
C ALA A 165 -17.42 -8.54 19.09
N LEU A 166 -17.93 -9.71 18.69
CA LEU A 166 -18.27 -10.80 19.61
C LEU A 166 -17.03 -11.34 20.33
N LEU A 167 -15.90 -11.48 19.65
CA LEU A 167 -14.63 -11.90 20.27
C LEU A 167 -14.21 -10.91 21.36
N SER A 168 -14.24 -9.61 21.06
CA SER A 168 -13.90 -8.56 22.03
C SER A 168 -14.85 -8.56 23.23
N GLU A 169 -16.15 -8.81 23.02
CA GLU A 169 -17.11 -8.97 24.11
C GLU A 169 -16.75 -10.16 25.00
N LYS A 170 -16.48 -11.33 24.41
CA LYS A 170 -16.10 -12.55 25.15
C LYS A 170 -14.78 -12.40 25.90
N GLU A 171 -13.79 -11.74 25.30
CA GLU A 171 -12.54 -11.41 25.97
C GLU A 171 -12.75 -10.49 27.18
N SER A 172 -13.66 -9.51 27.06
CA SER A 172 -14.01 -8.63 28.19
C SER A 172 -14.74 -9.37 29.32
N GLU A 173 -15.63 -10.31 28.98
CA GLU A 173 -16.32 -11.18 29.93
C GLU A 173 -15.34 -12.11 30.65
N LEU A 174 -14.40 -12.73 29.92
CA LEU A 174 -13.35 -13.57 30.48
C LEU A 174 -12.47 -12.76 31.44
N ALA A 175 -12.01 -11.58 31.02
CA ALA A 175 -11.23 -10.69 31.88
C ALA A 175 -12.00 -10.26 33.14
N ARG A 176 -13.32 -10.11 33.06
CA ARG A 176 -14.17 -9.83 34.23
C ARG A 176 -14.24 -11.04 35.17
N LEU A 177 -14.48 -12.24 34.62
CA LEU A 177 -14.56 -13.48 35.39
C LEU A 177 -13.22 -13.80 36.06
N ASP A 178 -12.09 -13.60 35.39
CA ASP A 178 -10.76 -13.81 35.95
C ASP A 178 -10.50 -12.87 37.15
N ARG A 179 -10.94 -11.61 37.08
CA ARG A 179 -10.86 -10.68 38.22
C ARG A 179 -11.75 -11.14 39.38
N GLU A 180 -12.95 -11.61 39.09
CA GLU A 180 -13.87 -12.12 40.12
C GLU A 180 -13.30 -13.38 40.80
N ILE A 181 -12.74 -14.30 40.02
CA ILE A 181 -12.04 -15.48 40.53
C ILE A 181 -10.86 -15.07 41.41
N ALA A 182 -10.03 -14.11 40.98
CA ALA A 182 -8.91 -13.62 41.79
C ALA A 182 -9.36 -12.95 43.10
N GLN A 183 -10.46 -12.20 43.07
CA GLN A 183 -11.05 -11.60 44.27
C GLN A 183 -11.59 -12.67 45.23
N LEU A 184 -12.32 -13.67 44.73
CA LEU A 184 -12.82 -14.76 45.55
C LEU A 184 -11.68 -15.61 46.12
N GLN A 185 -10.65 -15.90 45.33
CA GLN A 185 -9.46 -16.63 45.78
C GLN A 185 -8.70 -15.89 46.88
N SER A 186 -8.61 -14.56 46.82
CA SER A 186 -7.97 -13.75 47.87
C SER A 186 -8.83 -13.58 49.13
N ALA A 187 -10.16 -13.51 49.01
CA ALA A 187 -11.08 -13.41 50.16
C ALA A 187 -11.31 -14.76 50.88
N LEU A 188 -11.19 -15.89 50.18
CA LEU A 188 -11.40 -17.23 50.70
C LEU A 188 -10.54 -17.56 51.95
N PRO A 189 -9.21 -17.32 51.99
CA PRO A 189 -8.40 -17.62 53.17
C PRO A 189 -8.83 -16.84 54.42
N ASP A 190 -9.18 -15.56 54.28
CA ASP A 190 -9.58 -14.74 55.42
C ASP A 190 -10.96 -15.13 55.95
N LYS A 191 -11.90 -15.48 55.07
CA LYS A 191 -13.18 -16.08 55.49
C LYS A 191 -12.98 -17.43 56.16
N LYS A 192 -12.07 -18.28 55.67
CA LYS A 192 -11.69 -19.54 56.33
C LYS A 192 -11.11 -19.29 57.72
N ARG A 193 -10.24 -18.29 57.89
CA ARG A 193 -9.69 -17.89 59.21
C ARG A 193 -10.78 -17.38 60.15
N CYS A 194 -11.68 -16.53 59.68
CA CYS A 194 -12.80 -16.02 60.45
C CYS A 194 -13.72 -17.15 60.95
N VAL A 195 -14.06 -18.10 60.08
CA VAL A 195 -14.84 -19.28 60.45
C VAL A 195 -14.08 -20.17 61.44
N ALA A 196 -12.78 -20.35 61.27
CA ALA A 196 -11.96 -21.11 62.22
C ALA A 196 -11.91 -20.45 63.61
N ALA A 197 -11.77 -19.12 63.67
CA ALA A 197 -11.81 -18.35 64.90
C ALA A 197 -13.18 -18.45 65.59
N LEU A 198 -14.27 -18.24 64.86
CA LEU A 198 -15.63 -18.41 65.39
C LEU A 198 -15.89 -19.82 65.93
N LYS A 199 -15.37 -20.86 65.26
CA LYS A 199 -15.45 -22.24 65.76
C LYS A 199 -14.66 -22.43 67.06
N ALA A 200 -13.47 -21.85 67.15
CA ALA A 200 -12.65 -21.89 68.36
C ALA A 200 -13.32 -21.14 69.53
N ASP A 201 -14.02 -20.03 69.25
CA ASP A 201 -14.79 -19.29 70.28
C ASP A 201 -16.08 -20.02 70.70
N LEU A 202 -16.69 -20.79 69.79
CA LEU A 202 -17.89 -21.57 70.07
C LEU A 202 -17.60 -22.77 70.98
N GLU A 203 -16.46 -23.43 70.82
CA GLU A 203 -16.06 -24.61 71.60
C GLU A 203 -16.11 -24.41 73.13
N PRO A 204 -15.54 -23.34 73.73
CA PRO A 204 -15.63 -23.10 75.16
C PRO A 204 -17.04 -22.69 75.60
N ILE A 205 -17.83 -22.05 74.74
CA ILE A 205 -19.23 -21.70 75.05
C ILE A 205 -20.09 -22.97 75.10
N GLU A 206 -19.89 -23.89 74.16
CA GLU A 206 -20.56 -25.19 74.16
C GLU A 206 -20.14 -26.04 75.36
N SER A 207 -18.85 -26.07 75.72
CA SER A 207 -18.40 -26.80 76.90
C SER A 207 -18.97 -26.23 78.20
N ARG A 208 -19.03 -24.89 78.33
CA ARG A 208 -19.72 -24.20 79.44
C ARG A 208 -21.21 -24.52 79.47
N LYS A 209 -21.89 -24.52 78.32
CA LYS A 209 -23.30 -24.92 78.22
C LYS A 209 -23.50 -26.37 78.68
N ARG A 210 -22.65 -27.30 78.22
CA ARG A 210 -22.71 -28.71 78.62
C ARG A 210 -22.46 -28.89 80.12
N SER A 211 -21.47 -28.19 80.69
CA SER A 211 -21.23 -28.19 82.14
C SER A 211 -22.44 -27.66 82.90
N ALA A 212 -22.98 -26.50 82.51
CA ALA A 212 -24.16 -25.92 83.16
C ALA A 212 -25.40 -26.81 83.08
N ILE A 213 -25.60 -27.52 81.96
CA ILE A 213 -26.68 -28.51 81.82
C ILE A 213 -26.44 -29.70 82.75
N ALA A 214 -25.21 -30.21 82.83
CA ALA A 214 -24.87 -31.30 83.74
C ALA A 214 -25.07 -30.89 85.21
N ASP A 215 -24.60 -29.71 85.60
CA ASP A 215 -24.79 -29.14 86.93
C ASP A 215 -26.28 -28.98 87.28
N ALA A 216 -27.10 -28.51 86.33
CA ALA A 216 -28.55 -28.39 86.50
C ALA A 216 -29.24 -29.76 86.63
N GLN A 217 -28.83 -30.75 85.85
CA GLN A 217 -29.36 -32.12 85.95
C GLN A 217 -28.96 -32.78 87.28
N ASP A 218 -27.74 -32.57 87.76
CA ASP A 218 -27.29 -33.10 89.05
C ASP A 218 -27.96 -32.37 90.22
N ALA A 219 -28.20 -31.06 90.12
CA ALA A 219 -29.04 -30.34 91.08
C ALA A 219 -30.48 -30.87 91.09
N HIS A 220 -31.06 -31.18 89.91
CA HIS A 220 -32.39 -31.79 89.81
C HIS A 220 -32.43 -33.20 90.40
N LYS A 221 -31.40 -34.03 90.16
CA LYS A 221 -31.27 -35.36 90.77
C LYS A 221 -31.11 -35.28 92.28
N LYS A 222 -30.29 -34.35 92.80
CA LYS A 222 -30.14 -34.11 94.25
C LYS A 222 -31.43 -33.61 94.89
N ARG A 223 -32.19 -32.73 94.21
CA ARG A 223 -33.54 -32.35 94.66
C ARG A 223 -34.52 -33.51 94.64
N GLY A 224 -34.52 -34.34 93.59
CA GLY A 224 -35.35 -35.54 93.50
C GLY A 224 -35.01 -36.58 94.58
N GLN A 225 -33.74 -36.79 94.87
CA GLN A 225 -33.28 -37.68 95.96
C GLN A 225 -33.61 -37.11 97.34
N HIS A 226 -33.51 -35.79 97.53
CA HIS A 226 -33.90 -35.14 98.79
C HIS A 226 -35.42 -35.18 99.02
N SER A 227 -36.21 -34.99 97.96
CA SER A 227 -37.67 -35.16 97.99
C SER A 227 -38.06 -36.61 98.33
N LEU A 228 -37.40 -37.59 97.71
CA LEU A 228 -37.67 -39.01 98.00
C LEU A 228 -37.29 -39.39 99.43
N ALA A 229 -36.21 -38.81 99.97
CA ALA A 229 -35.81 -39.00 101.35
C ALA A 229 -36.80 -38.37 102.34
N GLN A 230 -37.33 -37.18 102.06
CA GLN A 230 -38.39 -36.55 102.86
C GLN A 230 -39.69 -37.36 102.81
N ASP A 231 -40.11 -37.84 101.64
CA ASP A 231 -41.31 -38.69 101.49
C ASP A 231 -41.19 -40.02 102.26
N LEU A 232 -39.99 -40.62 102.28
CA LEU A 232 -39.72 -41.83 103.05
C LEU A 232 -39.73 -41.56 104.56
N ASP A 233 -39.18 -40.42 105.01
CA ASP A 233 -39.24 -40.02 106.42
C ASP A 233 -40.66 -39.72 106.89
N GLU A 234 -41.48 -39.08 106.05
CA GLU A 234 -42.90 -38.82 106.35
C GLU A 234 -43.72 -40.12 106.42
N ARG A 235 -43.49 -41.06 105.49
CA ARG A 235 -44.09 -42.40 105.56
C ARG A 235 -43.60 -43.21 106.76
N GLY A 236 -42.32 -43.10 107.13
CA GLY A 236 -41.76 -43.74 108.31
C GLY A 236 -42.38 -43.20 109.61
N LYS A 237 -42.63 -41.89 109.68
CA LYS A 237 -43.36 -41.27 110.80
C LYS A 237 -44.82 -41.70 110.84
N TRP A 238 -45.50 -41.77 109.68
CA TRP A 238 -46.89 -42.23 109.60
C TRP A 238 -47.03 -43.71 110.01
N LEU A 239 -46.16 -44.59 109.52
CA LEU A 239 -46.18 -46.01 109.88
C LEU A 239 -45.87 -46.23 111.37
N LYS A 240 -44.95 -45.47 111.96
CA LYS A 240 -44.70 -45.51 113.41
C LYS A 240 -45.91 -45.02 114.22
N SER A 241 -46.60 -43.98 113.75
CA SER A 241 -47.85 -43.50 114.36
C SER A 241 -48.98 -44.54 114.24
N ALA A 242 -49.11 -45.17 113.07
CA ALA A 242 -50.09 -46.23 112.83
C ALA A 242 -49.81 -47.50 113.65
N ASP A 243 -48.54 -47.93 113.76
CA ASP A 243 -48.12 -49.05 114.63
C ASP A 243 -48.36 -48.71 116.11
N ALA A 244 -48.06 -47.49 116.54
CA ALA A 244 -48.39 -47.03 117.90
C ALA A 244 -49.91 -47.06 118.17
N GLY A 245 -50.73 -46.64 117.21
CA GLY A 245 -52.19 -46.72 117.29
C GLY A 245 -52.73 -48.15 117.31
N LEU A 246 -52.21 -49.04 116.47
CA LEU A 246 -52.59 -50.46 116.43
C LEU A 246 -52.18 -51.20 117.70
N ARG A 247 -51.01 -50.90 118.27
CA ARG A 247 -50.59 -51.43 119.58
C ARG A 247 -51.49 -50.96 120.72
N LEU A 248 -52.03 -49.74 120.64
CA LEU A 248 -53.00 -49.21 121.59
C LEU A 248 -54.37 -49.89 121.47
N MET A 249 -54.78 -50.32 120.27
CA MET A 249 -56.00 -51.12 120.05
C MET A 249 -55.84 -52.60 120.44
N LEU A 250 -54.62 -53.12 120.51
CA LEU A 250 -54.33 -54.52 120.90
C LEU A 250 -54.12 -54.71 122.42
N GLN A 251 -54.39 -53.68 123.23
CA GLN A 251 -54.20 -53.71 124.69
C GLN A 251 -55.48 -53.54 125.53
N ILE A 252 -56.68 -53.67 124.95
CA ILE A 252 -57.95 -53.76 125.70
C ILE A 252 -58.85 -54.81 125.06
#